data_AF-A0A974S042-F1
#
_entry.id   AF-A0A974S042-F1
#
_cell.length_a   1.000
_cell.length_b   1.000
_cell.length_c   1.000
_cell.angle_alpha   90.00
_cell.angle_beta   90.00
_cell.angle_gamma   90.00
#
_symmetry.space_group_name_H-M   'P 1'
#
loop_
_entity.id
_entity.type
_entity.pdbx_description
1 polymer ?
#
loop_
_entity_poly.entity_id
_entity_poly.type
_entity_poly.pdbx_seq_one_letter_code
_entity_poly.pdbx_strand_id
1 'polypeptide(L)'
;MREDKAFKRIFVIVMDSVGIGEAPDAEDFGDKGSDTLGHIAERMNGLKMPNLGKLGLSNIRQIKGIEKAAAPQAYFTKMKEASNGKDTMTGHWEIMGLNISTPFQVFPDGFPELLIHELEAKTGRSVIGNKPASGTEILDELGAEHLKTGALIVYTSADSVLQIAAHEDVVPLDELYKICEIARELTMQDQFKVGRVIARPFLGEPGNFKRTSNRHDYALKPFNRTVMDELKDSGFDVLAIGKISDIFDGEGVTESLRTVSNMDGMDKLLQTIDQDFTGLSFLNLVDFDALFGHRRDPEGYGKALEEFDERMAEVIEKVTEDDLVIITADHGNDPIHAGTDHTREYVPLLMYSKRFEQGQELPIRDTFADIGATVAANFNVKMPVYGKNILTELK
;
A
#
# COMPACT_ATOMS: atom_id res chain seq x y z
N MET A 1 -0.19 16.82 35.52
CA MET A 1 0.65 15.62 35.66
C MET A 1 -0.11 14.41 35.13
N ARG A 2 0.06 14.13 33.85
CA ARG A 2 -0.05 12.82 33.19
C ARG A 2 0.84 12.92 31.95
N GLU A 3 2.14 13.08 32.19
CA GLU A 3 3.18 13.00 31.15
C GLU A 3 3.44 11.52 30.77
N ASP A 4 2.96 10.56 31.56
CA ASP A 4 3.26 9.12 31.44
C ASP A 4 2.45 8.33 30.38
N LYS A 5 1.97 8.94 29.28
CA LYS A 5 1.15 8.22 28.28
C LYS A 5 1.61 8.30 26.83
N ALA A 6 2.54 9.19 26.49
CA ALA A 6 3.02 9.27 25.12
C ALA A 6 4.11 8.21 24.87
N PHE A 7 4.07 7.61 23.69
CA PHE A 7 5.15 6.82 23.12
C PHE A 7 6.15 7.77 22.45
N LYS A 8 7.43 7.50 22.61
CA LYS A 8 8.50 8.23 21.93
C LYS A 8 8.50 7.91 20.43
N ARG A 9 8.27 6.64 20.10
CA ARG A 9 8.28 6.14 18.71
C ARG A 9 7.04 5.31 18.45
N ILE A 10 6.46 5.50 17.27
CA ILE A 10 5.40 4.62 16.76
C ILE A 10 5.91 3.95 15.50
N PHE A 11 5.78 2.63 15.44
CA PHE A 11 6.10 1.80 14.28
C PHE A 11 4.79 1.32 13.67
N VAL A 12 4.46 1.81 12.47
CA VAL A 12 3.30 1.32 11.71
C VAL A 12 3.80 0.35 10.64
N ILE A 13 3.28 -0.87 10.65
CA ILE A 13 3.58 -1.93 9.69
C ILE A 13 2.29 -2.24 8.94
N VAL A 14 2.27 -1.90 7.64
CA VAL A 14 1.20 -2.31 6.72
C VAL A 14 1.67 -3.57 6.01
N MET A 15 0.97 -4.68 6.27
CA MET A 15 1.05 -5.91 5.51
C MET A 15 0.15 -5.72 4.29
N ASP A 16 0.70 -5.16 3.20
CA ASP A 16 -0.04 -4.75 2.01
C ASP A 16 -1.00 -5.86 1.56
N SER A 17 -2.29 -5.54 1.42
CA SER A 17 -3.36 -6.45 1.03
C SER A 17 -3.76 -7.62 1.97
N VAL A 18 -3.24 -7.71 3.20
CA VAL A 18 -3.56 -8.81 4.13
C VAL A 18 -4.92 -8.61 4.83
N GLY A 19 -6.01 -8.78 4.07
CA GLY A 19 -7.39 -8.70 4.54
C GLY A 19 -7.81 -9.81 5.52
N ILE A 20 -8.84 -9.54 6.33
CA ILE A 20 -9.38 -10.48 7.34
C ILE A 20 -10.88 -10.77 7.12
N GLY A 21 -11.30 -10.82 5.86
CA GLY A 21 -12.67 -11.16 5.44
C GLY A 21 -13.47 -9.97 4.93
N GLU A 22 -14.41 -10.25 4.04
CA GLU A 22 -15.24 -9.26 3.33
C GLU A 22 -15.78 -8.14 4.23
N ALA A 23 -15.71 -6.91 3.73
CA ALA A 23 -16.32 -5.75 4.37
C ALA A 23 -17.85 -5.74 4.14
N PRO A 24 -18.62 -4.96 4.92
CA PRO A 24 -20.09 -4.93 4.77
C PRO A 24 -20.57 -4.47 3.38
N ASP A 25 -19.76 -3.70 2.66
CA ASP A 25 -20.00 -3.15 1.33
C ASP A 25 -19.29 -3.94 0.21
N ALA A 26 -18.72 -5.12 0.50
CA ALA A 26 -17.97 -5.90 -0.49
C ALA A 26 -18.78 -6.26 -1.75
N GLU A 27 -20.09 -6.46 -1.63
CA GLU A 27 -20.97 -6.75 -2.78
C GLU A 27 -20.99 -5.59 -3.80
N ASP A 28 -20.87 -4.33 -3.36
CA ASP A 28 -20.83 -3.16 -4.23
C ASP A 28 -19.54 -3.11 -5.07
N PHE A 29 -18.48 -3.78 -4.60
CA PHE A 29 -17.19 -3.92 -5.29
C PHE A 29 -17.04 -5.25 -6.04
N GLY A 30 -18.07 -6.12 -6.01
CA GLY A 30 -18.00 -7.46 -6.61
C GLY A 30 -17.15 -8.47 -5.81
N ASP A 31 -16.90 -8.19 -4.54
CA ASP A 31 -15.96 -8.91 -3.68
C ASP A 31 -16.63 -9.80 -2.64
N LYS A 32 -17.91 -10.12 -2.85
CA LYS A 32 -18.68 -10.99 -1.96
C LYS A 32 -18.00 -12.37 -1.81
N GLY A 33 -17.81 -12.78 -0.56
CA GLY A 33 -17.14 -14.02 -0.19
C GLY A 33 -15.61 -13.94 -0.13
N SER A 34 -15.01 -12.77 -0.36
CA SER A 34 -13.56 -12.59 -0.23
C SER A 34 -13.10 -12.77 1.22
N ASP A 35 -11.97 -13.46 1.37
CA ASP A 35 -11.35 -13.70 2.67
C ASP A 35 -9.86 -14.04 2.53
N THR A 36 -9.02 -13.00 2.45
CA THR A 36 -7.58 -13.16 2.21
C THR A 36 -6.93 -14.10 3.23
N LEU A 37 -6.90 -13.73 4.52
CA LEU A 37 -6.28 -14.57 5.56
C LEU A 37 -6.95 -15.93 5.73
N GLY A 38 -8.28 -16.00 5.63
CA GLY A 38 -9.03 -17.24 5.83
C GLY A 38 -8.75 -18.26 4.73
N HIS A 39 -8.86 -17.86 3.47
CA HIS A 39 -8.63 -18.76 2.33
C HIS A 39 -7.17 -19.19 2.21
N ILE A 40 -6.21 -18.30 2.51
CA ILE A 40 -4.79 -18.70 2.60
C ILE A 40 -4.62 -19.76 3.69
N ALA A 41 -5.19 -19.55 4.88
CA ALA A 41 -5.08 -20.52 5.98
C ALA A 41 -5.73 -21.87 5.65
N GLU A 42 -6.85 -21.87 4.94
CA GLU A 42 -7.48 -23.09 4.44
C GLU A 42 -6.57 -23.82 3.46
N ARG A 43 -6.00 -23.09 2.48
CA ARG A 43 -5.11 -23.62 1.45
C ARG A 43 -3.82 -24.20 2.03
N MET A 44 -3.23 -23.53 3.01
CA MET A 44 -2.02 -23.99 3.72
C MET A 44 -2.30 -25.15 4.68
N ASN A 45 -3.57 -25.55 4.83
CA ASN A 45 -4.03 -26.50 5.85
C ASN A 45 -3.64 -26.06 7.28
N GLY A 46 -3.65 -24.76 7.52
CA GLY A 46 -3.24 -24.11 8.75
C GLY A 46 -1.98 -23.27 8.56
N LEU A 47 -2.09 -21.96 8.75
CA LEU A 47 -0.94 -21.04 8.78
C LEU A 47 -0.16 -21.17 10.09
N LYS A 48 1.17 -21.09 10.00
CA LYS A 48 2.06 -21.07 11.17
C LYS A 48 2.53 -19.65 11.46
N MET A 49 1.72 -18.91 12.21
CA MET A 49 2.04 -17.54 12.63
C MET A 49 1.95 -17.39 14.16
N PRO A 50 2.80 -18.10 14.91
CA PRO A 50 2.74 -18.13 16.38
C PRO A 50 2.97 -16.77 17.04
N ASN A 51 3.74 -15.85 16.44
CA ASN A 51 4.02 -14.55 17.06
C ASN A 51 2.79 -13.65 16.97
N LEU A 52 2.14 -13.55 15.81
CA LEU A 52 0.88 -12.83 15.64
C LEU A 52 -0.29 -13.52 16.35
N GLY A 53 -0.23 -14.85 16.48
CA GLY A 53 -1.11 -15.60 17.37
C GLY A 53 -1.04 -15.10 18.82
N LYS A 54 0.16 -14.94 19.38
CA LYS A 54 0.38 -14.37 20.74
C LYS A 54 -0.06 -12.91 20.86
N LEU A 55 0.11 -12.11 19.81
CA LEU A 55 -0.39 -10.73 19.78
C LEU A 55 -1.93 -10.68 19.81
N GLY A 56 -2.60 -11.68 19.23
CA GLY A 56 -4.06 -11.80 19.27
C GLY A 56 -4.73 -11.82 17.90
N LEU A 57 -4.02 -12.15 16.82
CA LEU A 57 -4.60 -12.20 15.48
C LEU A 57 -5.83 -13.12 15.41
N SER A 58 -5.75 -14.34 15.97
CA SER A 58 -6.89 -15.26 16.07
C SER A 58 -7.91 -14.88 17.15
N ASN A 59 -7.66 -13.83 17.94
CA ASN A 59 -8.66 -13.26 18.84
C ASN A 59 -9.61 -12.31 18.10
N ILE A 60 -9.17 -11.67 17.00
CA ILE A 60 -10.03 -10.86 16.10
C ILE A 60 -11.05 -11.77 15.42
N ARG A 61 -10.56 -12.87 14.85
CA ARG A 61 -11.34 -13.94 14.22
C ARG A 61 -10.49 -15.19 14.17
N GLN A 62 -11.06 -16.36 14.43
CA GLN A 62 -10.31 -17.62 14.39
C GLN A 62 -9.77 -17.89 12.97
N ILE A 63 -8.45 -17.95 12.82
CA ILE A 63 -7.76 -18.33 11.57
C ILE A 63 -7.22 -19.77 11.73
N LYS A 64 -7.36 -20.60 10.69
CA LYS A 64 -6.91 -21.99 10.73
C LYS A 64 -5.39 -22.05 10.94
N GLY A 65 -4.94 -22.84 11.93
CA GLY A 65 -3.51 -23.03 12.25
C GLY A 65 -2.92 -22.00 13.23
N ILE A 66 -3.57 -20.85 13.43
CA ILE A 66 -3.13 -19.81 14.36
C ILE A 66 -3.96 -19.92 15.64
N GLU A 67 -3.30 -20.25 16.75
CA GLU A 67 -3.98 -20.40 18.05
C GLU A 67 -4.49 -19.07 18.59
N LYS A 68 -5.68 -19.09 19.21
CA LYS A 68 -6.21 -17.94 19.94
C LYS A 68 -5.44 -17.77 21.26
N ALA A 69 -4.91 -16.59 21.50
CA ALA A 69 -4.20 -16.30 22.75
C ALA A 69 -5.19 -16.17 23.92
N ALA A 70 -4.93 -16.90 25.01
CA ALA A 70 -5.69 -16.76 26.26
C ALA A 70 -5.44 -15.39 26.93
N ALA A 71 -4.20 -14.90 26.84
CA ALA A 71 -3.78 -13.57 27.28
C ALA A 71 -3.03 -12.90 26.12
N PRO A 72 -3.73 -12.23 25.20
CA PRO A 72 -3.10 -11.58 24.06
C PRO A 72 -2.17 -10.46 24.53
N GLN A 73 -1.04 -10.29 23.85
CA GLN A 73 -0.03 -9.29 24.19
C GLN A 73 -0.33 -7.91 23.58
N ALA A 74 -1.17 -7.86 22.54
CA ALA A 74 -1.57 -6.63 21.88
C ALA A 74 -3.06 -6.35 22.12
N TYR A 75 -3.43 -5.08 22.06
CA TYR A 75 -4.80 -4.73 21.78
C TYR A 75 -5.13 -5.14 20.34
N PHE A 76 -6.34 -5.66 20.12
CA PHE A 76 -6.69 -6.25 18.83
C PHE A 76 -8.12 -5.90 18.43
N THR A 77 -8.31 -5.67 17.12
CA THR A 77 -9.63 -5.53 16.48
C THR A 77 -9.46 -5.62 14.97
N LYS A 78 -10.49 -5.27 14.20
CA LYS A 78 -10.40 -5.05 12.76
C LYS A 78 -10.93 -3.67 12.40
N MET A 79 -10.51 -3.16 11.24
CA MET A 79 -10.92 -1.86 10.73
C MET A 79 -11.70 -2.02 9.44
N LYS A 80 -12.73 -1.20 9.28
CA LYS A 80 -13.51 -1.03 8.05
C LYS A 80 -12.98 0.19 7.32
N GLU A 81 -12.76 0.06 6.01
CA GLU A 81 -12.41 1.19 5.17
C GLU A 81 -13.63 2.11 5.00
N ALA A 82 -13.46 3.42 5.20
CA ALA A 82 -14.53 4.40 5.06
C ALA A 82 -14.54 5.10 3.70
N SER A 83 -13.41 5.08 3.00
CA SER A 83 -13.24 5.62 1.66
C SER A 83 -13.91 4.75 0.63
N ASN A 84 -14.31 5.37 -0.47
CA ASN A 84 -15.00 4.72 -1.58
C ASN A 84 -13.99 4.29 -2.65
N GLY A 85 -13.05 3.42 -2.28
CA GLY A 85 -12.01 2.85 -3.11
C GLY A 85 -11.34 1.70 -2.35
N LYS A 86 -10.66 0.80 -3.05
CA LYS A 86 -9.98 -0.38 -2.45
C LYS A 86 -8.53 -0.53 -2.93
N ASP A 87 -7.97 0.56 -3.44
CA ASP A 87 -6.59 0.62 -3.92
C ASP A 87 -5.62 1.05 -2.83
N THR A 88 -4.33 0.73 -3.01
CA THR A 88 -3.27 1.01 -2.04
C THR A 88 -3.18 2.49 -1.63
N MET A 89 -3.38 3.43 -2.56
CA MET A 89 -3.29 4.86 -2.22
C MET A 89 -4.45 5.27 -1.33
N THR A 90 -5.67 4.86 -1.67
CA THR A 90 -6.86 5.13 -0.86
C THR A 90 -6.71 4.60 0.57
N GLY A 91 -6.34 3.33 0.73
CA GLY A 91 -6.19 2.71 2.05
C GLY A 91 -5.12 3.40 2.90
N HIS A 92 -3.93 3.65 2.33
CA HIS A 92 -2.84 4.33 3.04
C HIS A 92 -3.17 5.79 3.39
N TRP A 93 -3.79 6.53 2.47
CA TRP A 93 -4.21 7.91 2.73
C TRP A 93 -5.28 7.99 3.82
N GLU A 94 -6.20 7.02 3.85
CA GLU A 94 -7.15 6.90 4.94
C GLU A 94 -6.45 6.59 6.27
N ILE A 95 -5.51 5.64 6.31
CA ILE A 95 -4.69 5.33 7.51
C ILE A 95 -4.08 6.62 8.10
N MET A 96 -3.63 7.55 7.24
CA MET A 96 -3.03 8.83 7.66
C MET A 96 -4.01 10.01 7.72
N GLY A 97 -5.31 9.73 7.85
CA GLY A 97 -6.31 10.70 8.31
C GLY A 97 -7.17 11.34 7.23
N LEU A 98 -7.10 10.86 5.98
CA LEU A 98 -7.97 11.33 4.89
C LEU A 98 -9.24 10.48 4.76
N ASN A 99 -10.18 10.94 3.93
CA ASN A 99 -11.29 10.15 3.44
C ASN A 99 -11.44 10.43 1.94
N ILE A 100 -11.36 9.37 1.13
CA ILE A 100 -11.35 9.48 -0.31
C ILE A 100 -12.72 9.08 -0.85
N SER A 101 -13.52 10.07 -1.26
CA SER A 101 -14.86 9.82 -1.79
C SER A 101 -14.87 9.40 -3.26
N THR A 102 -13.82 9.77 -4.00
CA THR A 102 -13.69 9.50 -5.44
C THR A 102 -12.60 8.46 -5.66
N PRO A 103 -12.95 7.22 -6.05
CA PRO A 103 -11.96 6.16 -6.28
C PRO A 103 -11.02 6.50 -7.43
N PHE A 104 -9.84 5.89 -7.37
CA PHE A 104 -9.00 5.75 -8.55
C PHE A 104 -9.58 4.70 -9.50
N GLN A 105 -9.52 4.96 -10.80
CA GLN A 105 -10.06 4.09 -11.83
C GLN A 105 -9.02 3.05 -12.26
N VAL A 106 -9.47 1.81 -12.46
CA VAL A 106 -8.70 0.75 -13.13
C VAL A 106 -9.26 0.52 -14.54
N PHE A 107 -8.42 0.03 -15.45
CA PHE A 107 -8.74 -0.02 -16.89
C PHE A 107 -8.47 -1.42 -17.48
N PRO A 108 -9.23 -2.45 -17.09
CA PRO A 108 -9.01 -3.83 -17.52
C PRO A 108 -9.17 -4.04 -19.04
N ASP A 109 -9.95 -3.18 -19.70
CA ASP A 109 -10.15 -3.20 -21.15
C ASP A 109 -9.38 -2.08 -21.87
N GLY A 110 -8.40 -1.47 -21.19
CA GLY A 110 -7.69 -0.29 -21.68
C GLY A 110 -8.39 1.04 -21.35
N PHE A 111 -7.72 2.13 -21.68
CA PHE A 111 -8.23 3.48 -21.46
C PHE A 111 -9.33 3.84 -22.47
N PRO A 112 -10.32 4.66 -22.08
CA PRO A 112 -11.37 5.11 -22.99
C PRO A 112 -10.80 5.86 -24.20
N GLU A 113 -11.42 5.67 -25.37
CA GLU A 113 -11.00 6.32 -26.64
C GLU A 113 -10.86 7.84 -26.50
N LEU A 114 -11.73 8.48 -25.70
CA LEU A 114 -11.67 9.90 -25.44
C LEU A 114 -10.33 10.32 -24.80
N LEU A 115 -9.83 9.59 -23.80
CA LEU A 115 -8.53 9.88 -23.18
C LEU A 115 -7.40 9.69 -24.18
N ILE A 116 -7.46 8.63 -24.99
CA ILE A 116 -6.46 8.35 -26.01
C ILE A 116 -6.42 9.47 -27.04
N HIS A 117 -7.57 9.88 -27.60
CA HIS A 117 -7.65 10.97 -28.55
C HIS A 117 -7.15 12.31 -27.98
N GLU A 118 -7.47 12.63 -26.73
CA GLU A 118 -6.96 13.85 -26.08
C GLU A 118 -5.43 13.82 -25.91
N LEU A 119 -4.87 12.66 -25.58
CA LEU A 119 -3.42 12.48 -25.47
C LEU A 119 -2.74 12.61 -26.83
N GLU A 120 -3.27 11.95 -27.87
CA GLU A 120 -2.75 12.06 -29.24
C GLU A 120 -2.80 13.51 -29.75
N ALA A 121 -3.92 14.21 -29.51
CA ALA A 121 -4.09 15.59 -29.95
C ALA A 121 -3.11 16.56 -29.28
N LYS A 122 -2.81 16.37 -27.98
CA LYS A 122 -1.88 17.23 -27.23
C LYS A 122 -0.41 16.89 -27.49
N THR A 123 -0.09 15.65 -27.82
CA THR A 123 1.30 15.20 -28.03
C THR A 123 1.72 15.19 -29.50
N GLY A 124 0.76 15.15 -30.43
CA GLY A 124 1.03 15.03 -31.86
C GLY A 124 1.53 13.64 -32.29
N ARG A 125 1.43 12.63 -31.41
CA ARG A 125 1.84 11.25 -31.67
C ARG A 125 0.64 10.33 -31.52
N SER A 126 0.51 9.35 -32.41
CA SER A 126 -0.51 8.31 -32.25
C SER A 126 -0.19 7.38 -31.08
N VAL A 127 -1.20 6.70 -30.55
CA VAL A 127 -1.07 5.72 -29.46
C VAL A 127 -1.28 4.30 -29.98
N ILE A 128 -0.47 3.36 -29.50
CA ILE A 128 -0.59 1.92 -29.74
C ILE A 128 -0.60 1.14 -28.42
N GLY A 129 -1.22 -0.05 -28.42
CA GLY A 129 -1.33 -0.93 -27.25
C GLY A 129 -2.67 -0.81 -26.55
N ASN A 130 -2.83 0.20 -25.70
CA ASN A 130 -4.02 0.51 -24.90
C ASN A 130 -4.68 -0.71 -24.24
N LYS A 131 -3.91 -1.50 -23.49
CA LYS A 131 -4.39 -2.71 -22.80
C LYS A 131 -3.58 -2.99 -21.53
N PRO A 132 -4.07 -3.83 -20.60
CA PRO A 132 -3.24 -4.38 -19.55
C PRO A 132 -2.15 -5.28 -20.15
N ALA A 133 -0.90 -5.08 -19.74
CA ALA A 133 0.21 -5.91 -20.19
C ALA A 133 1.41 -5.82 -19.23
N SER A 134 2.25 -6.85 -19.22
CA SER A 134 3.56 -6.71 -18.60
C SER A 134 4.46 -5.79 -19.44
N GLY A 135 5.35 -5.05 -18.78
CA GLY A 135 6.27 -4.14 -19.47
C GLY A 135 7.27 -4.84 -20.41
N THR A 136 7.45 -6.15 -20.28
CA THR A 136 8.28 -6.94 -21.22
C THR A 136 7.46 -7.35 -22.42
N GLU A 137 6.27 -7.94 -22.19
CA GLU A 137 5.35 -8.38 -23.23
C GLU A 137 4.97 -7.25 -24.19
N ILE A 138 4.63 -6.06 -23.67
CA ILE A 138 4.20 -4.94 -24.51
C ILE A 138 5.33 -4.39 -25.39
N LEU A 139 6.58 -4.50 -24.94
CA LEU A 139 7.75 -4.08 -25.73
C LEU A 139 8.09 -5.10 -26.81
N ASP A 140 7.99 -6.40 -26.48
CA ASP A 140 8.20 -7.48 -27.46
C ASP A 140 7.14 -7.42 -28.58
N GLU A 141 5.90 -7.06 -28.22
CA GLU A 141 4.79 -6.92 -29.17
C GLU A 141 4.89 -5.64 -30.03
N LEU A 142 5.09 -4.48 -29.39
CA LEU A 142 4.87 -3.17 -30.03
C LEU A 142 6.13 -2.33 -30.22
N GLY A 143 7.27 -2.72 -29.65
CA GLY A 143 8.51 -1.95 -29.73
C GLY A 143 9.01 -1.76 -31.16
N ALA A 144 8.86 -2.78 -32.02
CA ALA A 144 9.25 -2.68 -33.43
C ALA A 144 8.34 -1.74 -34.25
N GLU A 145 7.07 -1.61 -33.87
CA GLU A 145 6.15 -0.65 -34.49
C GLU A 145 6.46 0.77 -34.02
N HIS A 146 6.64 0.97 -32.71
CA HIS A 146 7.08 2.24 -32.13
C HIS A 146 8.33 2.80 -32.82
N LEU A 147 9.35 1.96 -33.04
CA LEU A 147 10.58 2.39 -33.73
C LEU A 147 10.34 2.90 -35.15
N LYS A 148 9.33 2.37 -35.86
CA LYS A 148 9.03 2.76 -37.24
C LYS A 148 8.17 4.00 -37.34
N THR A 149 7.24 4.17 -36.40
CA THR A 149 6.18 5.19 -36.49
C THR A 149 6.39 6.36 -35.54
N GLY A 150 7.10 6.15 -34.44
CA GLY A 150 7.17 7.09 -33.32
C GLY A 150 5.89 7.16 -32.48
N ALA A 151 4.95 6.22 -32.65
CA ALA A 151 3.70 6.12 -31.87
C ALA A 151 3.98 5.75 -30.41
N LEU A 152 3.29 6.37 -29.46
CA LEU A 152 3.47 6.08 -28.04
C LEU A 152 2.87 4.73 -27.67
N ILE A 153 3.62 3.88 -26.96
CA ILE A 153 3.09 2.63 -26.42
C ILE A 153 2.43 2.97 -25.08
N VAL A 154 1.10 3.01 -25.04
CA VAL A 154 0.33 3.26 -23.81
C VAL A 154 -0.23 1.94 -23.32
N TYR A 155 -0.05 1.63 -22.04
CA TYR A 155 -0.55 0.40 -21.43
C TYR A 155 -0.81 0.57 -19.93
N THR A 156 -1.47 -0.40 -19.31
CA THR A 156 -1.80 -0.40 -17.88
C THR A 156 -1.46 -1.74 -17.21
N SER A 157 -1.73 -1.87 -15.92
CA SER A 157 -1.64 -3.10 -15.12
C SER A 157 -2.98 -3.38 -14.42
N ALA A 158 -2.98 -4.27 -13.42
CA ALA A 158 -4.12 -4.43 -12.51
C ALA A 158 -4.34 -3.16 -11.66
N ASP A 159 -3.25 -2.50 -11.25
CA ASP A 159 -3.31 -1.22 -10.53
C ASP A 159 -3.84 -0.05 -11.36
N SER A 160 -4.26 1.00 -10.65
CA SER A 160 -4.64 2.30 -11.23
C SER A 160 -3.43 3.11 -11.73
N VAL A 161 -2.86 2.69 -12.87
CA VAL A 161 -1.71 3.35 -13.49
C VAL A 161 -1.88 3.58 -14.99
N LEU A 162 -1.25 4.61 -15.54
CA LEU A 162 -1.06 4.79 -16.98
C LEU A 162 0.44 4.79 -17.28
N GLN A 163 0.89 3.84 -18.10
CA GLN A 163 2.30 3.69 -18.44
C GLN A 163 2.53 4.08 -19.89
N ILE A 164 3.55 4.90 -20.15
CA ILE A 164 3.93 5.36 -21.49
C ILE A 164 5.34 4.88 -21.78
N ALA A 165 5.47 3.92 -22.69
CA ALA A 165 6.74 3.40 -23.16
C ALA A 165 7.15 4.05 -24.48
N ALA A 166 8.42 4.45 -24.56
CA ALA A 166 9.03 4.97 -25.78
C ALA A 166 10.53 4.67 -25.81
N HIS A 167 11.04 4.43 -27.02
CA HIS A 167 12.46 4.19 -27.26
C HIS A 167 13.21 5.53 -27.21
N GLU A 168 14.30 5.61 -26.42
CA GLU A 168 14.97 6.89 -26.14
C GLU A 168 15.54 7.57 -27.40
N ASP A 169 15.93 6.79 -28.42
CA ASP A 169 16.39 7.33 -29.72
C ASP A 169 15.28 7.86 -30.63
N VAL A 170 14.01 7.58 -30.32
CA VAL A 170 12.84 7.98 -31.13
C VAL A 170 12.03 9.08 -30.43
N VAL A 171 11.88 8.96 -29.12
CA VAL A 171 11.28 9.97 -28.25
C VAL A 171 12.30 10.29 -27.16
N PRO A 172 13.02 11.41 -27.27
CA PRO A 172 13.97 11.84 -26.26
C PRO A 172 13.32 11.90 -24.87
N LEU A 173 14.11 11.64 -23.82
CA LEU A 173 13.60 11.56 -22.44
C LEU A 173 12.85 12.82 -22.01
N ASP A 174 13.34 14.01 -22.35
CA ASP A 174 12.68 15.27 -21.99
C ASP A 174 11.32 15.42 -22.68
N GLU A 175 11.16 14.88 -23.88
CA GLU A 175 9.87 14.82 -24.57
C GLU A 175 8.95 13.78 -23.91
N LEU A 176 9.45 12.58 -23.60
CA LEU A 176 8.67 11.54 -22.91
C LEU A 176 8.15 12.03 -21.54
N TYR A 177 8.97 12.77 -20.80
CA TYR A 177 8.57 13.37 -19.53
C TYR A 177 7.47 14.41 -19.69
N LYS A 178 7.59 15.33 -20.67
CA LYS A 178 6.51 16.29 -20.99
C LYS A 178 5.21 15.59 -21.41
N ILE A 179 5.32 14.49 -22.16
CA ILE A 179 4.17 13.66 -22.55
C ILE A 179 3.50 13.05 -21.32
N CYS A 180 4.28 12.56 -20.35
CA CYS A 180 3.75 12.02 -19.11
C CYS A 180 3.12 13.11 -18.23
N GLU A 181 3.66 14.32 -18.20
CA GLU A 181 3.04 15.49 -17.53
C GLU A 181 1.68 15.82 -18.15
N ILE A 182 1.58 15.83 -19.49
CA ILE A 182 0.31 16.01 -20.21
C ILE A 182 -0.68 14.90 -19.84
N ALA A 183 -0.25 13.64 -19.88
CA ALA A 183 -1.09 12.51 -19.51
C ALA A 183 -1.55 12.61 -18.04
N ARG A 184 -0.70 13.10 -17.14
CA ARG A 184 -1.05 13.32 -15.74
C ARG A 184 -2.14 14.37 -15.59
N GLU A 185 -2.06 15.49 -16.30
CA GLU A 185 -3.11 16.51 -16.32
C GLU A 185 -4.44 15.97 -16.85
N LEU A 186 -4.41 15.23 -17.95
CA LEU A 186 -5.61 14.63 -18.55
C LEU A 186 -6.31 13.66 -17.59
N THR A 187 -5.51 12.86 -16.89
CA THR A 187 -5.99 11.88 -15.91
C THR A 187 -6.31 12.49 -14.55
N MET A 188 -6.42 13.81 -14.42
CA MET A 188 -7.03 14.45 -13.23
C MET A 188 -8.56 14.44 -13.28
N GLN A 189 -9.14 14.26 -14.47
CA GLN A 189 -10.59 14.15 -14.65
C GLN A 189 -11.12 12.89 -13.96
N ASP A 190 -12.24 12.99 -13.24
CA ASP A 190 -12.77 11.88 -12.42
C ASP A 190 -12.98 10.57 -13.20
N GLN A 191 -13.42 10.65 -14.46
CA GLN A 191 -13.63 9.50 -15.34
C GLN A 191 -12.32 8.80 -15.80
N PHE A 192 -11.18 9.47 -15.66
CA PHE A 192 -9.86 8.98 -16.10
C PHE A 192 -8.85 8.91 -14.95
N LYS A 193 -9.33 9.05 -13.70
CA LYS A 193 -8.46 9.33 -12.56
C LYS A 193 -7.58 8.14 -12.21
N VAL A 194 -6.33 8.15 -12.68
CA VAL A 194 -5.32 7.15 -12.30
C VAL A 194 -4.51 7.59 -11.10
N GLY A 195 -4.10 6.66 -10.25
CA GLY A 195 -3.19 6.93 -9.12
C GLY A 195 -1.82 7.45 -9.59
N ARG A 196 -1.30 6.92 -10.70
CA ARG A 196 0.04 7.25 -11.20
C ARG A 196 0.19 7.20 -12.72
N VAL A 197 0.92 8.16 -13.28
CA VAL A 197 1.45 8.07 -14.65
C VAL A 197 2.93 7.68 -14.61
N ILE A 198 3.39 6.75 -15.43
CA ILE A 198 4.77 6.23 -15.38
C ILE A 198 5.42 6.30 -16.76
N ALA A 199 6.54 7.02 -16.85
CA ALA A 199 7.43 7.00 -18.00
C ALA A 199 8.23 5.68 -18.01
N ARG A 200 8.18 4.95 -19.13
CA ARG A 200 8.85 3.66 -19.34
C ARG A 200 9.80 3.73 -20.53
N PRO A 201 10.89 4.50 -20.44
CA PRO A 201 11.87 4.54 -21.50
C PRO A 201 12.55 3.17 -21.69
N PHE A 202 12.88 2.86 -22.94
CA PHE A 202 13.58 1.63 -23.30
C PHE A 202 14.60 1.86 -24.41
N LEU A 203 15.53 0.91 -24.52
CA LEU A 203 16.58 0.84 -25.54
C LEU A 203 16.60 -0.55 -26.18
N GLY A 204 17.32 -0.68 -27.28
CA GLY A 204 17.63 -1.95 -27.92
C GLY A 204 16.97 -2.10 -29.30
N GLU A 205 16.89 -3.33 -29.77
CA GLU A 205 16.39 -3.65 -31.11
C GLU A 205 15.30 -4.73 -31.02
N PRO A 206 14.46 -4.91 -32.06
CA PRO A 206 13.44 -5.95 -32.08
C PRO A 206 13.99 -7.33 -31.67
N GLY A 207 13.38 -7.92 -30.64
CA GLY A 207 13.82 -9.19 -30.03
C GLY A 207 14.82 -9.06 -28.87
N ASN A 208 15.27 -7.85 -28.53
CA ASN A 208 16.16 -7.57 -27.40
C ASN A 208 15.95 -6.16 -26.82
N PHE A 209 14.69 -5.77 -26.60
CA PHE A 209 14.38 -4.50 -25.93
C PHE A 209 14.64 -4.58 -24.42
N LYS A 210 15.12 -3.48 -23.85
CA LYS A 210 15.38 -3.36 -22.41
C LYS A 210 14.92 -2.01 -21.89
N ARG A 211 14.07 -2.03 -20.87
CA ARG A 211 13.71 -0.83 -20.10
C ARG A 211 14.95 -0.24 -19.44
N THR A 212 15.05 1.08 -19.42
CA THR A 212 16.18 1.78 -18.81
C THR A 212 15.91 2.16 -17.36
N SER A 213 16.94 2.65 -16.68
CA SER A 213 16.81 3.22 -15.33
C SER A 213 16.20 4.63 -15.33
N ASN A 214 15.95 5.23 -16.50
CA ASN A 214 15.39 6.58 -16.65
C ASN A 214 13.86 6.62 -16.43
N ARG A 215 13.32 5.63 -15.72
CA ARG A 215 11.93 5.62 -15.28
C ARG A 215 11.65 6.88 -14.45
N HIS A 216 10.53 7.53 -14.74
CA HIS A 216 10.01 8.63 -13.93
C HIS A 216 8.53 8.41 -13.65
N ASP A 217 8.09 8.75 -12.44
CA ASP A 217 6.74 8.50 -11.97
C ASP A 217 6.08 9.83 -11.60
N TYR A 218 4.82 10.00 -11.98
CA TYR A 218 3.98 11.16 -11.70
C TYR A 218 2.80 10.68 -10.85
N ALA A 219 3.03 10.60 -9.54
CA ALA A 219 2.03 10.20 -8.57
C ALA A 219 1.07 11.36 -8.26
N LEU A 220 -0.13 11.04 -7.77
CA LEU A 220 -0.95 12.05 -7.13
C LEU A 220 -0.44 12.29 -5.72
N LYS A 221 -0.34 13.56 -5.36
CA LYS A 221 -0.24 13.96 -3.96
C LYS A 221 -1.54 13.61 -3.24
N PRO A 222 -1.47 13.27 -1.94
CA PRO A 222 -2.65 13.22 -1.09
C PRO A 222 -3.51 14.48 -1.28
N PHE A 223 -4.82 14.33 -1.42
CA PHE A 223 -5.72 15.45 -1.76
C PHE A 223 -5.78 16.54 -0.68
N ASN A 224 -5.36 16.20 0.54
CA ASN A 224 -5.24 17.12 1.66
C ASN A 224 -4.02 16.70 2.49
N ARG A 225 -3.61 17.59 3.40
CA ARG A 225 -2.55 17.31 4.37
C ARG A 225 -2.89 16.09 5.22
N THR A 226 -1.92 15.22 5.36
CA THR A 226 -1.96 13.98 6.13
C THR A 226 -1.36 14.18 7.53
N VAL A 227 -1.52 13.19 8.41
CA VAL A 227 -0.84 13.21 9.73
C VAL A 227 0.69 13.20 9.58
N MET A 228 1.24 12.63 8.51
CA MET A 228 2.68 12.69 8.23
C MET A 228 3.16 14.13 8.03
N ASP A 229 2.38 14.96 7.34
CA ASP A 229 2.68 16.38 7.15
C ASP A 229 2.71 17.14 8.48
N GLU A 230 1.73 16.86 9.35
CA GLU A 230 1.63 17.52 10.65
C GLU A 230 2.77 17.11 11.59
N LEU A 231 3.24 15.85 11.52
CA LEU A 231 4.42 15.38 12.26
C LEU A 231 5.69 16.11 11.80
N LYS A 232 5.96 16.09 10.49
CA LYS A 232 7.14 16.72 9.89
C LYS A 232 7.20 18.22 10.20
N ASP A 233 6.10 18.93 10.01
CA ASP A 233 6.04 20.37 10.25
C ASP A 233 6.17 20.72 11.74
N SER A 234 5.89 19.77 12.63
CA SER A 234 6.10 19.89 14.08
C SER A 234 7.50 19.45 14.53
N GLY A 235 8.38 19.07 13.60
CA GLY A 235 9.77 18.69 13.87
C GLY A 235 9.97 17.25 14.35
N PHE A 236 8.98 16.37 14.15
CA PHE A 236 9.12 14.93 14.41
C PHE A 236 9.70 14.20 13.20
N ASP A 237 10.39 13.10 13.47
CA ASP A 237 10.89 12.21 12.43
C ASP A 237 9.73 11.41 11.80
N VAL A 238 9.74 11.31 10.47
CA VAL A 238 8.84 10.46 9.68
C VAL A 238 9.70 9.64 8.72
N LEU A 239 10.00 8.42 9.15
CA LEU A 239 10.85 7.47 8.45
C LEU A 239 9.99 6.54 7.60
N ALA A 240 9.93 6.79 6.30
CA ALA A 240 9.17 6.00 5.33
C ALA A 240 10.00 4.82 4.83
N ILE A 241 9.48 3.59 4.95
CA ILE A 241 10.17 2.36 4.56
C ILE A 241 9.39 1.65 3.45
N GLY A 242 10.08 1.25 2.39
CA GLY A 242 9.50 0.62 1.22
C GLY A 242 8.75 1.61 0.34
N LYS A 243 7.52 1.28 -0.06
CA LYS A 243 6.71 2.10 -0.98
C LYS A 243 6.05 3.32 -0.32
N ILE A 244 6.15 3.52 1.00
CA ILE A 244 5.45 4.59 1.70
C ILE A 244 5.74 5.97 1.08
N SER A 245 7.01 6.31 0.84
CA SER A 245 7.35 7.61 0.24
C SER A 245 6.73 7.78 -1.16
N ASP A 246 6.62 6.72 -1.94
CA ASP A 246 6.02 6.79 -3.28
C ASP A 246 4.49 6.92 -3.20
N ILE A 247 3.86 6.25 -2.23
CA ILE A 247 2.40 6.28 -2.01
C ILE A 247 1.92 7.68 -1.58
N PHE A 248 2.72 8.38 -0.78
CA PHE A 248 2.43 9.74 -0.32
C PHE A 248 3.08 10.84 -1.17
N ASP A 249 3.72 10.51 -2.30
CA ASP A 249 4.48 11.46 -3.14
C ASP A 249 5.51 12.30 -2.33
N GLY A 250 6.10 11.69 -1.30
CA GLY A 250 7.06 12.34 -0.39
C GLY A 250 6.46 13.34 0.61
N GLU A 251 5.14 13.58 0.59
CA GLU A 251 4.46 14.46 1.55
C GLU A 251 4.64 13.92 2.98
N GLY A 252 4.96 14.82 3.92
CA GLY A 252 5.26 14.45 5.30
C GLY A 252 6.52 13.60 5.55
N VAL A 253 7.25 13.15 4.53
CA VAL A 253 8.43 12.29 4.71
C VAL A 253 9.67 13.12 5.10
N THR A 254 10.42 12.63 6.09
CA THR A 254 11.72 13.21 6.50
C THR A 254 12.90 12.36 6.00
N GLU A 255 12.75 11.04 6.02
CA GLU A 255 13.73 10.08 5.50
C GLU A 255 12.98 8.95 4.77
N SER A 256 13.56 8.47 3.67
CA SER A 256 12.99 7.39 2.85
C SER A 256 14.00 6.26 2.67
N LEU A 257 13.62 5.07 3.11
CA LEU A 257 14.40 3.84 3.04
C LEU A 257 13.74 2.89 2.02
N ARG A 258 14.28 2.85 0.80
CA ARG A 258 13.81 1.93 -0.24
C ARG A 258 14.10 0.48 0.12
N THR A 259 13.21 -0.42 -0.29
CA THR A 259 13.32 -1.86 -0.08
C THR A 259 13.15 -2.62 -1.40
N VAL A 260 13.66 -3.86 -1.43
CA VAL A 260 13.53 -4.75 -2.60
C VAL A 260 12.70 -6.03 -2.35
N SER A 261 12.35 -6.29 -1.09
CA SER A 261 11.51 -7.42 -0.66
C SER A 261 10.94 -7.18 0.74
N ASN A 262 10.02 -8.02 1.19
CA ASN A 262 9.50 -8.01 2.56
C ASN A 262 10.60 -8.25 3.60
N MET A 263 11.54 -9.16 3.35
CA MET A 263 12.65 -9.44 4.28
C MET A 263 13.59 -8.24 4.42
N ASP A 264 13.91 -7.56 3.32
CA ASP A 264 14.67 -6.31 3.35
C ASP A 264 13.88 -5.19 4.06
N GLY A 265 12.56 -5.13 3.89
CA GLY A 265 11.69 -4.24 4.67
C GLY A 265 11.77 -4.48 6.17
N MET A 266 11.78 -5.74 6.61
CA MET A 266 11.98 -6.08 8.02
C MET A 266 13.39 -5.71 8.51
N ASP A 267 14.42 -5.87 7.68
CA ASP A 267 15.79 -5.42 8.01
C ASP A 267 15.85 -3.91 8.18
N LYS A 268 15.17 -3.14 7.33
CA LYS A 268 15.06 -1.68 7.45
C LYS A 268 14.27 -1.25 8.68
N LEU A 269 13.20 -1.96 9.03
CA LEU A 269 12.47 -1.70 10.27
C LEU A 269 13.34 -1.94 11.50
N LEU A 270 14.11 -3.03 11.53
CA LEU A 270 15.04 -3.29 12.63
C LEU A 270 16.15 -2.22 12.69
N GLN A 271 16.59 -1.69 11.53
CA GLN A 271 17.50 -0.55 11.49
C GLN A 271 16.87 0.70 12.11
N THR A 272 15.60 1.02 11.85
CA THR A 272 14.94 2.18 12.48
C THR A 272 14.71 1.96 13.98
N ILE A 273 14.43 0.73 14.43
CA ILE A 273 14.35 0.41 15.86
C ILE A 273 15.69 0.65 16.59
N ASP A 274 16.82 0.43 15.92
CA ASP A 274 18.15 0.70 16.46
C ASP A 274 18.54 2.19 16.39
N GLN A 275 17.77 3.04 15.71
CA GLN A 275 17.99 4.49 15.62
C GLN A 275 17.34 5.26 16.78
N ASP A 276 18.01 6.31 17.24
CA ASP A 276 17.45 7.27 18.19
C ASP A 276 16.67 8.35 17.44
N PHE A 277 15.35 8.18 17.36
CA PHE A 277 14.43 9.13 16.72
C PHE A 277 13.20 9.36 17.61
N THR A 278 12.45 10.43 17.35
CA THR A 278 11.14 10.67 18.00
C THR A 278 10.13 10.99 16.92
N GLY A 279 9.13 10.11 16.77
CA GLY A 279 8.13 10.24 15.70
C GLY A 279 7.65 8.89 15.16
N LEU A 280 7.49 8.83 13.84
CA LEU A 280 6.87 7.71 13.13
C LEU A 280 7.89 6.97 12.26
N SER A 281 7.94 5.65 12.39
CA SER A 281 8.52 4.75 11.38
C SER A 281 7.38 4.00 10.72
N PHE A 282 7.25 4.14 9.41
CA PHE A 282 6.12 3.62 8.65
C PHE A 282 6.63 2.70 7.53
N LEU A 283 6.34 1.41 7.66
CA LEU A 283 6.72 0.35 6.74
C LEU A 283 5.52 -0.13 5.93
N ASN A 284 5.70 -0.27 4.62
CA ASN A 284 4.86 -1.09 3.76
C ASN A 284 5.58 -2.36 3.29
N LEU A 285 4.99 -3.53 3.52
CA LEU A 285 5.47 -4.85 3.08
C LEU A 285 4.68 -5.32 1.84
N VAL A 286 5.16 -4.94 0.66
CA VAL A 286 4.40 -5.02 -0.59
C VAL A 286 4.40 -6.37 -1.31
N ASP A 287 5.26 -7.33 -0.92
CA ASP A 287 5.35 -8.59 -1.67
C ASP A 287 4.04 -9.40 -1.59
N PHE A 288 3.33 -9.29 -0.47
CA PHE A 288 2.01 -9.88 -0.24
C PHE A 288 1.05 -9.59 -1.40
N ASP A 289 0.92 -8.31 -1.74
CA ASP A 289 0.07 -7.84 -2.81
C ASP A 289 0.66 -8.14 -4.20
N ALA A 290 1.87 -7.64 -4.46
CA ALA A 290 2.45 -7.58 -5.80
C ALA A 290 2.95 -8.94 -6.34
N LEU A 291 3.38 -9.83 -5.45
CA LEU A 291 3.92 -11.14 -5.82
C LEU A 291 2.91 -12.27 -5.65
N PHE A 292 1.92 -12.13 -4.76
CA PHE A 292 1.04 -13.24 -4.41
C PHE A 292 -0.45 -12.94 -4.60
N GLY A 293 -0.97 -11.84 -4.07
CA GLY A 293 -2.38 -11.44 -4.18
C GLY A 293 -2.85 -11.30 -5.63
N HIS A 294 -2.27 -10.35 -6.37
CA HIS A 294 -2.61 -10.13 -7.79
C HIS A 294 -2.33 -11.33 -8.69
N ARG A 295 -1.39 -12.19 -8.28
CA ARG A 295 -1.02 -13.41 -9.02
C ARG A 295 -1.87 -14.63 -8.65
N ARG A 296 -2.78 -14.48 -7.68
CA ARG A 296 -3.64 -15.55 -7.17
C ARG A 296 -2.83 -16.79 -6.75
N ASP A 297 -1.74 -16.54 -6.01
CA ASP A 297 -0.84 -17.58 -5.49
C ASP A 297 -0.99 -17.72 -3.97
N PRO A 298 -1.99 -18.48 -3.48
CA PRO A 298 -2.24 -18.63 -2.05
C PRO A 298 -1.13 -19.36 -1.30
N GLU A 299 -0.35 -20.22 -1.96
CA GLU A 299 0.75 -20.98 -1.34
C GLU A 299 1.99 -20.10 -1.16
N GLY A 300 2.31 -19.26 -2.15
CA GLY A 300 3.34 -18.23 -2.03
C GLY A 300 2.97 -17.19 -0.97
N TYR A 301 1.71 -16.73 -0.97
CA TYR A 301 1.21 -15.79 0.04
C TYR A 301 1.36 -16.37 1.45
N GLY A 302 0.92 -17.62 1.65
CA GLY A 302 1.03 -18.29 2.95
C GLY A 302 2.47 -18.39 3.46
N LYS A 303 3.43 -18.74 2.60
CA LYS A 303 4.86 -18.80 2.98
C LYS A 303 5.41 -17.43 3.36
N ALA A 304 5.08 -16.38 2.58
CA ALA A 304 5.52 -15.02 2.89
C ALA A 304 4.97 -14.54 4.25
N LEU A 305 3.74 -14.95 4.61
CA LEU A 305 3.14 -14.62 5.91
C LEU A 305 3.86 -15.35 7.06
N GLU A 306 4.23 -16.62 6.89
CA GLU A 306 5.02 -17.37 7.86
C GLU A 306 6.42 -16.76 8.03
N GLU A 307 7.09 -16.37 6.94
CA GLU A 307 8.38 -15.68 6.98
C GLU A 307 8.29 -14.33 7.71
N PHE A 308 7.24 -13.54 7.47
CA PHE A 308 7.00 -12.30 8.20
C PHE A 308 6.78 -12.55 9.70
N ASP A 309 5.97 -13.54 10.06
CA ASP A 309 5.71 -13.88 11.47
C ASP A 309 7.00 -14.27 12.20
N GLU A 310 7.91 -15.00 11.56
CA GLU A 310 9.22 -15.34 12.12
C GLU A 310 10.03 -14.07 12.47
N ARG A 311 10.09 -13.09 11.54
CA ARG A 311 10.79 -11.81 11.75
C ARG A 311 10.17 -10.93 12.82
N MET A 312 8.87 -11.09 13.10
CA MET A 312 8.19 -10.32 14.15
C MET A 312 8.71 -10.64 15.56
N ALA A 313 9.31 -11.82 15.78
CA ALA A 313 9.97 -12.12 17.05
C ALA A 313 11.11 -11.13 17.36
N GLU A 314 11.92 -10.76 16.36
CA GLU A 314 13.02 -9.81 16.51
C GLU A 314 12.51 -8.40 16.84
N VAL A 315 11.43 -7.97 16.19
CA VAL A 315 10.79 -6.67 16.44
C VAL A 315 10.32 -6.60 17.89
N ILE A 316 9.56 -7.60 18.34
CA ILE A 316 9.02 -7.68 19.70
C ILE A 316 10.15 -7.69 20.74
N GLU A 317 11.26 -8.38 20.46
CA GLU A 317 12.43 -8.40 21.34
C GLU A 317 13.08 -7.02 21.46
N LYS A 318 13.26 -6.29 20.35
CA LYS A 318 14.04 -5.04 20.31
C LYS A 318 13.28 -3.79 20.73
N VAL A 319 11.96 -3.71 20.52
CA VAL A 319 11.19 -2.53 20.96
C VAL A 319 11.28 -2.33 22.47
N THR A 320 11.05 -1.12 22.93
CA THR A 320 11.14 -0.71 24.34
C THR A 320 9.76 -0.39 24.90
N GLU A 321 9.69 -0.03 26.18
CA GLU A 321 8.44 0.47 26.77
C GLU A 321 7.99 1.78 26.12
N ASP A 322 8.90 2.60 25.59
CA ASP A 322 8.56 3.87 24.96
C ASP A 322 8.02 3.73 23.54
N ASP A 323 7.86 2.51 23.05
CA ASP A 323 7.46 2.21 21.68
C ASP A 323 6.06 1.63 21.59
N LEU A 324 5.35 2.03 20.52
CA LEU A 324 4.10 1.41 20.09
C LEU A 324 4.28 0.81 18.70
N VAL A 325 3.98 -0.47 18.55
CA VAL A 325 3.95 -1.17 17.27
C VAL A 325 2.49 -1.36 16.84
N ILE A 326 2.14 -0.87 15.66
CA ILE A 326 0.83 -1.01 15.05
C ILE A 326 0.98 -1.87 13.80
N ILE A 327 0.30 -3.01 13.75
CA ILE A 327 0.31 -3.93 12.61
C ILE A 327 -1.08 -3.93 12.00
N THR A 328 -1.15 -3.68 10.70
CA THR A 328 -2.41 -3.65 9.95
C THR A 328 -2.23 -4.01 8.48
N ALA A 329 -3.26 -3.82 7.67
CA ALA A 329 -3.24 -3.83 6.21
C ALA A 329 -4.00 -2.60 5.70
N ASP A 330 -4.00 -2.37 4.39
CA ASP A 330 -4.66 -1.25 3.72
C ASP A 330 -5.84 -1.67 2.84
N HIS A 331 -5.96 -2.95 2.51
CA HIS A 331 -7.13 -3.59 1.87
C HIS A 331 -6.98 -5.12 1.93
N GLY A 332 -7.85 -5.87 1.24
CA GLY A 332 -7.66 -7.29 0.93
C GLY A 332 -7.13 -7.48 -0.50
N ASN A 333 -6.54 -8.65 -0.77
CA ASN A 333 -6.28 -9.15 -2.13
C ASN A 333 -6.28 -10.67 -2.10
N ASP A 334 -7.49 -11.23 -1.98
CA ASP A 334 -7.71 -12.65 -1.76
C ASP A 334 -7.15 -13.50 -2.92
N PRO A 335 -6.13 -14.35 -2.67
CA PRO A 335 -5.45 -15.07 -3.74
C PRO A 335 -6.26 -16.22 -4.34
N ILE A 336 -7.48 -16.50 -3.89
CA ILE A 336 -8.38 -17.45 -4.55
C ILE A 336 -9.61 -16.79 -5.18
N HIS A 337 -9.76 -15.47 -5.02
CA HIS A 337 -10.88 -14.73 -5.60
C HIS A 337 -10.77 -14.61 -7.13
N ALA A 338 -11.88 -14.32 -7.78
CA ALA A 338 -11.90 -14.15 -9.24
C ALA A 338 -11.09 -12.91 -9.69
N GLY A 339 -10.68 -12.90 -10.96
CA GLY A 339 -9.92 -11.78 -11.55
C GLY A 339 -8.54 -11.61 -10.92
N THR A 340 -8.01 -10.40 -10.99
CA THR A 340 -6.68 -10.05 -10.48
C THR A 340 -6.68 -8.76 -9.66
N ASP A 341 -7.86 -8.22 -9.33
CA ASP A 341 -8.00 -6.97 -8.57
C ASP A 341 -8.00 -7.23 -7.06
N HIS A 342 -7.85 -6.17 -6.26
CA HIS A 342 -7.99 -6.20 -4.81
C HIS A 342 -9.39 -6.63 -4.38
N THR A 343 -9.52 -7.00 -3.10
CA THR A 343 -10.80 -7.35 -2.47
C THR A 343 -11.15 -6.39 -1.34
N ARG A 344 -12.40 -5.94 -1.32
CA ARG A 344 -12.95 -5.05 -0.29
C ARG A 344 -13.19 -5.82 1.01
N GLU A 345 -12.19 -5.79 1.88
CA GLU A 345 -12.16 -6.54 3.14
C GLU A 345 -11.98 -5.62 4.36
N TYR A 346 -12.35 -6.15 5.53
CA TYR A 346 -11.78 -5.63 6.77
C TYR A 346 -10.26 -5.86 6.78
N VAL A 347 -9.52 -5.00 7.47
CA VAL A 347 -8.09 -5.21 7.74
C VAL A 347 -7.88 -5.50 9.24
N PRO A 348 -6.93 -6.38 9.62
CA PRO A 348 -6.62 -6.61 11.03
C PRO A 348 -5.97 -5.37 11.65
N LEU A 349 -6.15 -5.17 12.95
CA LEU A 349 -5.43 -4.16 13.73
C LEU A 349 -4.90 -4.80 15.01
N LEU A 350 -3.57 -4.80 15.16
CA LEU A 350 -2.88 -5.20 16.38
C LEU A 350 -2.05 -4.01 16.87
N MET A 351 -2.18 -3.65 18.14
CA MET A 351 -1.42 -2.56 18.77
C MET A 351 -0.67 -3.10 20.00
N TYR A 352 0.65 -3.15 19.90
CA TYR A 352 1.55 -3.77 20.87
C TYR A 352 2.52 -2.75 21.47
N SER A 353 2.77 -2.87 22.77
CA SER A 353 3.85 -2.19 23.48
C SER A 353 4.28 -3.04 24.66
N LYS A 354 5.56 -2.96 25.06
CA LYS A 354 6.04 -3.59 26.29
C LYS A 354 5.41 -3.00 27.56
N ARG A 355 4.79 -1.82 27.47
CA ARG A 355 4.02 -1.22 28.58
C ARG A 355 2.71 -1.95 28.88
N PHE A 356 2.16 -2.70 27.92
CA PHE A 356 0.88 -3.36 28.10
C PHE A 356 1.05 -4.60 28.98
N GLU A 357 0.41 -4.61 30.15
CA GLU A 357 0.37 -5.78 31.02
C GLU A 357 -0.42 -6.92 30.37
N GLN A 358 -1.51 -6.60 29.69
CA GLN A 358 -2.34 -7.52 28.92
C GLN A 358 -3.17 -6.76 27.87
N GLY A 359 -3.16 -7.26 26.64
CA GLY A 359 -3.97 -6.73 25.55
C GLY A 359 -5.46 -7.06 25.69
N GLN A 360 -6.31 -6.23 25.08
CA GLN A 360 -7.76 -6.38 25.10
C GLN A 360 -8.37 -6.15 23.71
N GLU A 361 -9.59 -6.67 23.51
CA GLU A 361 -10.37 -6.40 22.31
C GLU A 361 -10.76 -4.91 22.29
N LEU A 362 -10.52 -4.26 21.16
CA LEU A 362 -11.02 -2.92 20.89
C LEU A 362 -12.31 -2.99 20.06
N PRO A 363 -13.21 -1.99 20.16
CA PRO A 363 -14.32 -1.87 19.23
C PRO A 363 -13.82 -1.85 17.79
N ILE A 364 -14.62 -2.40 16.86
CA ILE A 364 -14.33 -2.34 15.42
C ILE A 364 -14.13 -0.88 15.01
N ARG A 365 -13.08 -0.61 14.24
CA ARG A 365 -12.80 0.74 13.73
C ARG A 365 -13.62 1.00 12.48
N ASP A 366 -14.32 2.13 12.45
CA ASP A 366 -15.20 2.50 11.33
C ASP A 366 -14.47 3.16 10.16
N THR A 367 -13.18 3.48 10.35
CA THR A 367 -12.27 4.07 9.37
C THR A 367 -10.84 3.71 9.73
N PHE A 368 -9.96 3.60 8.73
CA PHE A 368 -8.52 3.41 8.96
C PHE A 368 -7.86 4.65 9.58
N ALA A 369 -8.48 5.83 9.41
CA ALA A 369 -8.03 7.11 9.96
C ALA A 369 -7.89 7.13 11.49
N ASP A 370 -8.42 6.13 12.19
CA ASP A 370 -8.22 5.94 13.62
C ASP A 370 -6.74 5.70 13.98
N ILE A 371 -5.94 5.11 13.08
CA ILE A 371 -4.48 5.01 13.23
C ILE A 371 -3.86 6.41 13.21
N GLY A 372 -4.09 7.19 12.15
CA GLY A 372 -3.57 8.55 12.02
C GLY A 372 -4.00 9.45 13.18
N ALA A 373 -5.26 9.37 13.60
CA ALA A 373 -5.76 10.12 14.76
C ALA A 373 -5.04 9.74 16.07
N THR A 374 -4.68 8.47 16.23
CA THR A 374 -3.92 7.99 17.39
C THR A 374 -2.47 8.45 17.36
N VAL A 375 -1.83 8.40 16.19
CA VAL A 375 -0.48 8.94 15.98
C VAL A 375 -0.45 10.44 16.24
N ALA A 376 -1.39 11.20 15.69
CA ALA A 376 -1.49 12.64 15.87
C ALA A 376 -1.67 13.02 17.36
N ALA A 377 -2.54 12.29 18.06
CA ALA A 377 -2.77 12.50 19.49
C ALA A 377 -1.55 12.18 20.36
N ASN A 378 -0.79 11.13 20.02
CA ASN A 378 0.42 10.75 20.74
C ASN A 378 1.49 11.85 20.71
N PHE A 379 1.72 12.41 19.53
CA PHE A 379 2.73 13.45 19.31
C PHE A 379 2.18 14.88 19.51
N ASN A 380 0.91 15.01 19.92
CA ASN A 380 0.24 16.28 20.16
C ASN A 380 0.35 17.25 18.97
N VAL A 381 0.22 16.72 17.75
CA VAL A 381 0.12 17.50 16.52
C VAL A 381 -1.34 17.73 16.15
N LYS A 382 -1.60 18.49 15.08
CA LYS A 382 -2.96 18.77 14.63
C LYS A 382 -3.70 17.46 14.32
N MET A 383 -4.87 17.27 14.93
CA MET A 383 -5.71 16.11 14.67
C MET A 383 -6.23 16.10 13.22
N PRO A 384 -6.28 14.93 12.56
CA PRO A 384 -6.92 14.81 11.26
C PRO A 384 -8.43 15.10 11.34
N VAL A 385 -9.03 15.42 10.19
CA VAL A 385 -10.47 15.68 10.07
C VAL A 385 -11.28 14.40 10.33
N TYR A 386 -10.75 13.25 9.92
CA TYR A 386 -11.35 11.93 10.06
C TYR A 386 -10.59 11.09 11.08
N GLY A 387 -11.26 10.10 11.64
CA GLY A 387 -10.71 9.22 12.66
C GLY A 387 -10.93 9.70 14.10
N LYS A 388 -10.78 8.77 15.04
CA LYS A 388 -10.95 8.93 16.48
C LYS A 388 -9.65 8.50 17.16
N ASN A 389 -9.18 9.32 18.09
CA ASN A 389 -8.07 8.98 18.96
C ASN A 389 -8.44 7.81 19.89
N ILE A 390 -7.72 6.69 19.79
CA ILE A 390 -7.88 5.52 20.65
C ILE A 390 -6.72 5.30 21.62
N LEU A 391 -5.74 6.20 21.66
CA LEU A 391 -4.60 6.14 22.59
C LEU A 391 -5.05 6.00 24.05
N THR A 392 -6.20 6.58 24.40
CA THR A 392 -6.73 6.52 25.77
C THR A 392 -7.29 5.15 26.16
N GLU A 393 -7.58 4.29 25.19
CA GLU A 393 -8.05 2.91 25.36
C GLU A 393 -6.87 1.95 25.62
N LEU A 394 -5.67 2.33 25.18
CA LEU A 394 -4.41 1.63 25.41
C LEU A 394 -3.93 1.94 26.85
N LYS A 395 -3.84 0.92 27.70
CA LYS A 395 -3.54 1.06 29.13
C LYS A 395 -2.32 0.27 29.54
#